data_AF-A0A971C2T7-F1
#
_entry.id   AF-A0A971C2T7-F1
#
_cell.length_a   1.000
_cell.length_b   1.000
_cell.length_c   1.000
_cell.angle_alpha   90.00
_cell.angle_beta   90.00
_cell.angle_gamma   90.00
#
_symmetry.space_group_name_H-M   'P 1'
#
loop_
_entity.id
_entity.type
_entity.pdbx_description
1 polymer ?
#
loop_
_entity_poly.entity_id
_entity_poly.type
_entity_poly.pdbx_seq_one_letter_code
_entity_poly.pdbx_strand_id
1 'polypeptide(L)'
;LSYMISGELGPLTSYGADFKINMTTGATPTYGVAVRGGITGRAYELLDYVVAFDSLLWNSGISSNSIDLLAGIRFVPDPFMIGLELGTRNGMEVKYLGLSTQYTYKNLFSARAGVSVNADLIHNIDFIVGGGIEVRVGDMIITAGVGANLTNKIESLSFKKTWNVGLLGQW
;
A
#
# COMPACT_ATOMS: atom_id res chain seq x y z
N LEU A 1 12.20 -1.50 -11.61
CA LEU A 1 12.89 -2.65 -11.00
C LEU A 1 12.74 -2.54 -9.49
N SER A 2 12.49 -3.63 -8.78
CA SER A 2 12.40 -3.64 -7.31
C SER A 2 13.20 -4.82 -6.75
N TYR A 3 13.76 -4.65 -5.55
CA TYR A 3 14.50 -5.70 -4.84
C TYR A 3 14.13 -5.67 -3.36
N MET A 4 13.62 -6.82 -2.87
CA MET A 4 13.14 -6.98 -1.51
C MET A 4 14.20 -7.70 -0.65
N ILE A 5 14.50 -7.12 0.50
CA ILE A 5 15.25 -7.73 1.60
C ILE A 5 14.26 -7.94 2.74
N SER A 6 14.20 -9.15 3.29
CA SER A 6 13.33 -9.45 4.44
C SER A 6 13.97 -10.48 5.35
N GLY A 7 13.56 -10.47 6.61
CA GLY A 7 14.00 -11.46 7.59
C GLY A 7 13.20 -11.39 8.88
N GLU A 8 13.52 -12.28 9.80
CA GLU A 8 12.91 -12.32 11.13
C GLU A 8 13.65 -11.38 12.09
N LEU A 9 12.90 -10.59 12.86
CA LEU A 9 13.41 -9.87 14.04
C LEU A 9 13.17 -10.67 15.33
N GLY A 10 12.22 -11.62 15.29
CA GLY A 10 11.90 -12.52 16.38
C GLY A 10 10.73 -13.44 16.01
N PRO A 11 10.28 -14.31 16.94
CA PRO A 11 9.30 -15.38 16.64
C PRO A 11 7.95 -14.89 16.11
N LEU A 12 7.59 -13.64 16.40
CA LEU A 12 6.31 -13.04 16.02
C LEU A 12 6.49 -11.79 15.16
N THR A 13 7.71 -11.43 14.79
CA THR A 13 8.01 -10.16 14.13
C THR A 13 9.01 -10.36 12.99
N SER A 14 8.65 -9.87 11.82
CA SER A 14 9.52 -9.83 10.63
C SER A 14 9.73 -8.39 10.19
N TYR A 15 10.84 -8.15 9.51
CA TYR A 15 11.11 -6.90 8.82
C TYR A 15 11.18 -7.12 7.31
N GLY A 16 10.93 -6.05 6.56
CA GLY A 16 11.10 -6.02 5.12
C GLY A 16 11.52 -4.63 4.65
N ALA A 17 12.34 -4.58 3.61
CA ALA A 17 12.71 -3.38 2.88
C ALA A 17 12.74 -3.69 1.38
N ASP A 18 11.96 -2.94 0.61
CA ASP A 18 11.93 -2.97 -0.85
C ASP A 18 12.61 -1.72 -1.41
N PHE A 19 13.64 -1.91 -2.23
CA PHE A 19 14.34 -0.85 -2.93
C PHE A 19 13.88 -0.82 -4.38
N LYS A 20 13.29 0.29 -4.79
CA LYS A 20 12.65 0.44 -6.09
C LYS A 20 13.32 1.50 -6.93
N ILE A 21 13.73 1.12 -8.12
CA ILE A 21 14.14 2.05 -9.19
C ILE A 21 12.93 2.24 -10.11
N ASN A 22 12.46 3.48 -10.15
CA ASN A 22 11.30 3.91 -10.93
C ASN A 22 11.74 4.74 -12.14
N MET A 23 11.01 4.59 -13.23
CA MET A 23 11.09 5.46 -14.40
C MET A 23 9.67 5.90 -14.75
N THR A 24 9.48 7.21 -14.89
CA THR A 24 8.20 7.79 -15.34
C THR A 24 8.36 8.21 -16.79
N THR A 25 7.65 7.56 -17.70
CA THR A 25 7.70 7.84 -19.14
C THR A 25 6.67 8.91 -19.50
N GLY A 26 6.99 10.17 -19.19
CA GLY A 26 6.26 11.35 -19.67
C GLY A 26 6.97 12.03 -20.84
N ALA A 27 6.59 13.28 -21.15
CA ALA A 27 7.29 14.09 -22.15
C ALA A 27 8.79 14.29 -21.82
N THR A 28 9.11 14.38 -20.53
CA THR A 28 10.48 14.32 -20.01
C THR A 28 10.57 13.11 -19.08
N PRO A 29 11.35 12.07 -19.42
CA PRO A 29 11.52 10.91 -18.56
C PRO A 29 12.15 11.33 -17.22
N THR A 30 11.56 10.85 -16.11
CA THR A 30 12.17 11.01 -14.78
C THR A 30 12.58 9.66 -14.22
N TYR A 31 13.68 9.66 -13.50
CA TYR A 31 14.23 8.49 -12.81
C TYR A 31 14.19 8.74 -11.32
N GLY A 32 13.90 7.72 -10.53
CA GLY A 32 13.89 7.86 -9.09
C GLY A 32 14.27 6.59 -8.37
N VAL A 33 14.77 6.77 -7.16
CA VAL A 33 15.04 5.71 -6.20
C VAL A 33 14.10 5.91 -5.03
N ALA A 34 13.30 4.88 -4.75
CA ALA A 34 12.42 4.83 -3.61
C ALA A 34 12.79 3.64 -2.73
N VAL A 35 12.53 3.77 -1.44
CA VAL A 35 12.64 2.68 -0.48
C VAL A 35 11.35 2.60 0.31
N ARG A 36 10.82 1.39 0.42
CA ARG A 36 9.70 1.08 1.30
C ARG A 36 10.19 0.09 2.34
N GLY A 37 10.05 0.40 3.62
CA GLY A 37 10.50 -0.49 4.69
C GLY A 37 9.50 -0.59 5.81
N GLY A 38 9.62 -1.61 6.65
CA GLY A 38 8.73 -1.78 7.79
C GLY A 38 8.92 -3.06 8.56
N ILE A 39 8.08 -3.21 9.58
CA ILE A 39 7.91 -4.40 10.38
C ILE A 39 6.46 -4.86 10.32
N THR A 40 6.29 -6.18 10.32
CA THR A 40 4.99 -6.84 10.43
C THR A 40 5.09 -7.95 11.45
N GLY A 41 4.01 -8.22 12.16
CA GLY A 41 4.03 -9.30 13.13
C GLY A 41 2.67 -9.66 13.69
N ARG A 42 2.67 -10.67 14.55
CA ARG A 42 1.49 -11.13 15.27
C ARG A 42 1.52 -10.56 16.69
N ALA A 43 0.57 -9.70 17.02
CA ALA A 43 0.38 -9.17 18.37
C ALA A 43 -0.40 -10.16 19.26
N TYR A 44 -1.36 -10.88 18.69
CA TYR A 44 -2.16 -11.92 19.37
C TYR A 44 -2.67 -12.96 18.36
N GLU A 45 -3.31 -14.05 18.81
CA GLU A 45 -3.72 -15.19 17.98
C GLU A 45 -4.40 -14.80 16.65
N LEU A 46 -5.26 -13.78 16.68
CA LEU A 46 -6.00 -13.26 15.52
C LEU A 46 -5.72 -11.78 15.23
N LEU A 47 -4.66 -11.21 15.82
CA LEU A 47 -4.34 -9.79 15.69
C LEU A 47 -2.92 -9.61 15.19
N ASP A 48 -2.80 -9.17 13.95
CA ASP A 48 -1.54 -8.79 13.33
C ASP A 48 -1.36 -7.27 13.36
N TYR A 49 -0.12 -6.83 13.26
CA TYR A 49 0.24 -5.41 13.15
C TYR A 49 1.20 -5.18 12.00
N VAL A 50 1.20 -3.94 11.50
CA VAL A 50 2.14 -3.45 10.50
C VAL A 50 2.55 -2.03 10.84
N VAL A 51 3.84 -1.75 10.71
CA VAL A 51 4.39 -0.39 10.69
C VAL A 51 5.32 -0.30 9.52
N ALA A 52 5.12 0.67 8.64
CA ALA A 52 5.92 0.83 7.44
C ALA A 52 6.16 2.31 7.13
N PHE A 53 7.15 2.56 6.30
CA PHE A 53 7.41 3.83 5.67
C PHE A 53 7.61 3.62 4.17
N ASP A 54 7.32 4.65 3.40
CA ASP A 54 7.66 4.76 1.97
C ASP A 54 8.40 6.07 1.78
N SER A 55 9.54 6.06 1.12
CA SER A 55 10.34 7.25 0.90
C SER A 55 10.90 7.33 -0.50
N LEU A 56 10.80 8.53 -1.08
CA LEU A 56 11.55 8.89 -2.28
C LEU A 56 12.90 9.43 -1.85
N LEU A 57 13.97 8.65 -2.09
CA LEU A 57 15.33 9.00 -1.73
C LEU A 57 15.97 9.97 -2.72
N TRP A 58 15.59 9.86 -3.99
CA TRP A 58 16.08 10.70 -5.08
C TRP A 58 15.14 10.65 -6.27
N ASN A 59 15.01 11.77 -6.99
CA ASN A 59 14.31 11.85 -8.27
C ASN A 59 14.98 12.88 -9.18
N SER A 60 15.15 12.56 -10.46
CA SER A 60 15.80 13.44 -11.43
C SER A 60 14.97 14.69 -11.80
N GLY A 61 13.67 14.71 -11.47
CA GLY A 61 12.75 15.80 -11.79
C GLY A 61 12.25 16.60 -10.58
N ILE A 62 12.57 16.20 -9.35
CA ILE A 62 12.09 16.84 -8.12
C ILE A 62 13.25 16.93 -7.12
N SER A 63 13.43 18.09 -6.49
CA SER A 63 14.53 18.35 -5.54
C SER A 63 14.20 18.00 -4.08
N SER A 64 12.99 17.56 -3.79
CA SER A 64 12.53 17.22 -2.44
C SER A 64 12.41 15.71 -2.24
N ASN A 65 12.98 15.23 -1.14
CA ASN A 65 12.70 13.89 -0.62
C ASN A 65 11.34 13.90 0.08
N SER A 66 10.60 12.81 -0.04
CA SER A 66 9.34 12.61 0.65
C SER A 66 9.44 11.36 1.51
N ILE A 67 8.77 11.38 2.66
CA ILE A 67 8.58 10.21 3.52
C ILE A 67 7.10 10.14 3.84
N ASP A 68 6.54 8.96 3.74
CA ASP A 68 5.20 8.63 4.18
C ASP A 68 5.25 7.48 5.19
N LEU A 69 4.38 7.56 6.19
CA LEU A 69 4.32 6.58 7.28
C LEU A 69 3.00 5.81 7.20
N LEU A 70 3.03 4.56 7.62
CA LEU A 70 1.86 3.69 7.74
C LEU A 70 1.96 2.91 9.05
N ALA A 71 0.87 2.87 9.80
CA ALA A 71 0.70 1.97 10.92
C ALA A 71 -0.68 1.33 10.83
N GLY A 72 -0.79 0.05 11.18
CA GLY A 72 -2.05 -0.65 11.07
C GLY A 72 -2.13 -1.89 11.94
N ILE A 73 -3.37 -2.27 12.20
CA ILE A 73 -3.73 -3.52 12.86
C ILE A 73 -4.66 -4.31 11.95
N ARG A 74 -4.55 -5.63 11.98
CA ARG A 74 -5.37 -6.53 11.17
C ARG A 74 -5.93 -7.63 12.05
N PHE A 75 -7.24 -7.74 12.08
CA PHE A 75 -7.93 -8.91 12.63
C PHE A 75 -7.98 -9.99 11.55
N VAL A 76 -7.44 -11.17 11.82
CA VAL A 76 -7.24 -12.22 10.80
C VAL A 76 -7.96 -13.54 11.14
N PRO A 77 -9.29 -13.53 11.35
CA PRO A 77 -10.05 -14.77 11.52
C PRO A 77 -10.23 -15.47 10.16
N ASP A 78 -9.53 -16.59 9.93
CA ASP A 78 -9.66 -17.37 8.69
C ASP A 78 -11.13 -17.66 8.34
N PRO A 79 -11.64 -17.38 7.11
CA PRO A 79 -10.94 -16.90 5.90
C PRO A 79 -10.94 -15.39 5.67
N PHE A 80 -11.29 -14.61 6.69
CA PHE A 80 -11.43 -13.17 6.62
C PHE A 80 -10.23 -12.44 7.22
N MET A 81 -10.02 -11.23 6.73
CA MET A 81 -9.12 -10.25 7.32
C MET A 81 -9.81 -8.90 7.34
N ILE A 82 -9.75 -8.19 8.46
CA ILE A 82 -10.22 -6.81 8.59
C ILE A 82 -9.05 -5.97 9.07
N GLY A 83 -8.66 -4.98 8.26
CA GLY A 83 -7.55 -4.08 8.55
C GLY A 83 -8.03 -2.68 8.91
N LEU A 84 -7.44 -2.11 9.95
CA LEU A 84 -7.52 -0.68 10.26
C LEU A 84 -6.11 -0.11 10.09
N GLU A 85 -5.96 0.88 9.22
CA GLU A 85 -4.67 1.47 8.88
C GLU A 85 -4.75 2.99 8.99
N LEU A 86 -3.70 3.61 9.50
CA LEU A 86 -3.53 5.05 9.49
C LEU A 86 -2.16 5.38 8.93
N GLY A 87 -2.02 6.54 8.33
CA GLY A 87 -0.74 6.91 7.77
C GLY A 87 -0.75 8.26 7.11
N THR A 88 0.27 8.50 6.32
CA THR A 88 0.42 9.71 5.54
C THR A 88 0.63 9.42 4.06
N ARG A 89 0.42 10.43 3.22
CA ARG A 89 0.65 10.41 1.78
C ARG A 89 1.27 11.75 1.35
N ASN A 90 1.96 11.70 0.21
CA ASN A 90 2.52 12.86 -0.47
C ASN A 90 3.50 13.62 0.44
N GLY A 91 4.40 12.90 1.11
CA GLY A 91 5.41 13.52 1.96
C GLY A 91 4.84 14.11 3.25
N MET A 92 3.92 13.38 3.90
CA MET A 92 3.24 13.79 5.13
C MET A 92 2.19 14.90 5.00
N GLU A 93 1.94 15.43 3.81
CA GLU A 93 0.95 16.50 3.58
C GLU A 93 -0.49 16.04 3.75
N VAL A 94 -0.76 14.76 3.50
CA VAL A 94 -2.08 14.18 3.65
C VAL A 94 -2.04 13.10 4.71
N LYS A 95 -2.94 13.16 5.68
CA LYS A 95 -3.15 12.11 6.69
C LYS A 95 -4.32 11.25 6.24
N TYR A 96 -4.25 9.95 6.45
CA TYR A 96 -5.37 9.06 6.14
C TYR A 96 -5.69 8.08 7.25
N LEU A 97 -6.96 7.69 7.30
CA LEU A 97 -7.48 6.58 8.08
C LEU A 97 -8.24 5.66 7.12
N GLY A 98 -7.83 4.40 7.05
CA GLY A 98 -8.34 3.39 6.15
C GLY A 98 -8.92 2.20 6.91
N LEU A 99 -10.00 1.65 6.37
CA LEU A 99 -10.58 0.38 6.75
C LEU A 99 -10.57 -0.54 5.53
N SER A 100 -10.06 -1.75 5.67
CA SER A 100 -10.03 -2.74 4.60
C SER A 100 -10.59 -4.07 5.07
N THR A 101 -11.10 -4.86 4.13
CA THR A 101 -11.47 -6.24 4.34
C THR A 101 -10.95 -7.10 3.21
N GLN A 102 -10.60 -8.34 3.52
CA GLN A 102 -10.23 -9.36 2.55
C GLN A 102 -10.88 -10.68 2.92
N TYR A 103 -11.29 -11.42 1.90
CA TYR A 103 -11.75 -12.80 1.99
C TYR A 103 -10.88 -13.66 1.08
N THR A 104 -10.34 -14.75 1.62
CA THR A 104 -9.48 -15.68 0.87
C THR A 104 -10.13 -17.05 0.78
N TYR A 105 -10.51 -17.45 -0.43
CA TYR A 105 -11.04 -18.78 -0.71
C TYR A 105 -9.92 -19.76 -1.05
N LYS A 106 -9.72 -20.76 -0.19
CA LYS A 106 -8.81 -21.92 -0.39
C LYS A 106 -7.38 -21.53 -0.82
N ASN A 107 -6.87 -20.38 -0.40
CA ASN A 107 -5.57 -19.83 -0.82
C ASN A 107 -5.39 -19.67 -2.35
N LEU A 108 -6.48 -19.74 -3.12
CA LEU A 108 -6.48 -19.65 -4.58
C LEU A 108 -7.04 -18.33 -5.08
N PHE A 109 -8.12 -17.85 -4.45
CA PHE A 109 -8.80 -16.63 -4.83
C PHE A 109 -8.96 -15.74 -3.61
N SER A 110 -8.56 -14.48 -3.73
CA SER A 110 -8.79 -13.48 -2.69
C SER A 110 -9.55 -12.30 -3.26
N ALA A 111 -10.59 -11.85 -2.55
CA ALA A 111 -11.28 -10.59 -2.84
C ALA A 111 -11.00 -9.60 -1.72
N ARG A 112 -10.71 -8.35 -2.07
CA ARG A 112 -10.42 -7.27 -1.14
C ARG A 112 -11.26 -6.04 -1.44
N ALA A 113 -11.64 -5.32 -0.39
CA ALA A 113 -12.30 -4.03 -0.48
C ALA A 113 -11.75 -3.12 0.61
N GLY A 114 -11.79 -1.81 0.39
CA GLY A 114 -11.36 -0.85 1.38
C GLY A 114 -11.88 0.54 1.11
N VAL A 115 -11.92 1.31 2.19
CA VAL A 115 -12.30 2.72 2.19
C VAL A 115 -11.29 3.49 3.01
N SER A 116 -11.06 4.76 2.68
CA SER A 116 -10.23 5.64 3.50
C SER A 116 -10.75 7.06 3.46
N VAL A 117 -10.57 7.75 4.57
CA VAL A 117 -10.73 9.20 4.70
C VAL A 117 -9.35 9.81 4.68
N ASN A 118 -9.13 10.78 3.81
CA ASN A 118 -7.86 11.46 3.61
C ASN A 118 -8.08 12.94 3.89
N ALA A 119 -7.20 13.57 4.65
CA ALA A 119 -7.30 14.97 5.02
C ALA A 119 -5.95 15.66 4.80
N ASP A 120 -5.96 16.79 4.10
CA ASP A 120 -4.76 17.62 3.90
C ASP A 120 -4.57 18.66 5.03
N LEU A 121 -3.48 19.41 4.96
CA LEU A 121 -3.14 20.45 5.95
C LEU A 121 -4.07 21.68 5.92
N ILE A 122 -4.86 21.86 4.87
CA ILE A 122 -5.77 23.00 4.69
C ILE A 122 -7.25 22.61 4.81
N HIS A 123 -7.53 21.44 5.40
CA HIS A 123 -8.85 20.91 5.75
C HIS A 123 -9.72 20.45 4.58
N ASN A 124 -9.13 20.15 3.42
CA ASN A 124 -9.84 19.36 2.40
C ASN A 124 -9.90 17.90 2.85
N ILE A 125 -11.03 17.25 2.56
CA ILE A 125 -11.28 15.86 2.92
C ILE A 125 -11.68 15.10 1.66
N ASP A 126 -11.00 13.98 1.41
CA ASP A 126 -11.31 13.05 0.34
C ASP A 126 -11.64 11.64 0.84
N PHE A 127 -12.77 11.12 0.36
CA PHE A 127 -13.17 9.73 0.58
C PHE A 127 -12.73 8.89 -0.60
N ILE A 128 -11.83 7.94 -0.36
CA ILE A 128 -11.34 7.02 -1.37
C ILE A 128 -11.90 5.63 -1.07
N VAL A 129 -12.47 5.00 -2.10
CA VAL A 129 -12.95 3.63 -2.05
C VAL A 129 -12.23 2.79 -3.08
N GLY A 130 -12.03 1.52 -2.79
CA GLY A 130 -11.38 0.61 -3.72
C GLY A 130 -11.64 -0.84 -3.41
N GLY A 131 -11.26 -1.68 -4.35
CA GLY A 131 -11.34 -3.12 -4.22
C GLY A 131 -10.50 -3.81 -5.27
N GLY A 132 -10.39 -5.11 -5.14
CA GLY A 132 -9.61 -5.90 -6.08
C GLY A 132 -9.74 -7.38 -5.82
N ILE A 133 -9.10 -8.12 -6.71
CA ILE A 133 -9.03 -9.57 -6.66
C ILE A 133 -7.59 -10.01 -6.83
N GLU A 134 -7.30 -11.18 -6.29
CA GLU A 134 -6.06 -11.91 -6.46
C GLU A 134 -6.41 -13.36 -6.83
N VAL A 135 -5.72 -13.91 -7.82
CA VAL A 135 -5.85 -15.29 -8.24
C VAL A 135 -4.47 -15.92 -8.30
N ARG A 136 -4.29 -17.05 -7.61
CA ARG A 136 -3.09 -17.87 -7.68
C ARG A 136 -3.26 -18.96 -8.72
N VAL A 137 -2.31 -19.05 -9.66
CA VAL A 137 -2.25 -20.06 -10.72
C VAL A 137 -0.84 -20.64 -10.72
N GLY A 138 -0.66 -21.82 -10.10
CA GLY A 138 0.67 -22.37 -9.84
C GLY A 138 1.50 -21.41 -8.98
N ASP A 139 2.72 -21.12 -9.43
CA ASP A 139 3.65 -20.19 -8.77
C ASP A 139 3.45 -18.73 -9.22
N MET A 140 2.35 -18.42 -9.90
CA MET A 140 2.04 -17.08 -10.37
C MET A 140 0.82 -16.51 -9.63
N ILE A 141 0.93 -15.24 -9.26
CA ILE A 141 -0.18 -14.46 -8.72
C ILE A 141 -0.59 -13.40 -9.75
N ILE A 142 -1.88 -13.40 -10.09
CA ILE A 142 -2.53 -12.40 -10.92
C ILE A 142 -3.36 -11.50 -10.01
N THR A 143 -3.13 -10.20 -10.06
CA THR A 143 -3.86 -9.22 -9.27
C THR A 143 -4.55 -8.21 -10.17
N ALA A 144 -5.76 -7.80 -9.79
CA ALA A 144 -6.45 -6.68 -10.40
C ALA A 144 -7.09 -5.82 -9.31
N GLY A 145 -7.14 -4.51 -9.53
CA GLY A 145 -7.70 -3.57 -8.58
C GLY A 145 -8.33 -2.37 -9.26
N VAL A 146 -9.33 -1.80 -8.60
CA VAL A 146 -10.00 -0.56 -8.99
C VAL A 146 -10.17 0.33 -7.77
N GLY A 147 -10.11 1.64 -7.98
CA GLY A 147 -10.32 2.63 -6.94
C GLY A 147 -10.96 3.90 -7.49
N ALA A 148 -11.62 4.64 -6.62
CA ALA A 148 -12.23 5.93 -6.91
C ALA A 148 -12.05 6.89 -5.74
N ASN A 149 -11.67 8.13 -6.05
CA ASN A 149 -11.82 9.25 -5.13
C ASN A 149 -13.21 9.84 -5.34
N LEU A 150 -14.06 9.78 -4.31
CA LEU A 150 -15.45 10.20 -4.38
C LEU A 150 -15.61 11.72 -4.22
N THR A 151 -14.58 12.42 -3.75
CA THR A 151 -14.68 13.84 -3.36
C THR A 151 -13.76 14.74 -4.18
N ASN A 152 -12.53 14.30 -4.49
CA ASN A 152 -11.57 15.00 -5.36
C ASN A 152 -11.32 16.47 -4.98
N LYS A 153 -11.19 16.77 -3.69
CA LYS A 153 -10.84 18.09 -3.16
C LYS A 153 -9.35 18.25 -2.90
N ILE A 154 -8.63 17.17 -2.59
CA ILE A 154 -7.18 17.23 -2.36
C ILE A 154 -6.48 17.16 -3.72
N GLU A 155 -5.80 18.25 -4.11
CA GLU A 155 -5.17 18.38 -5.44
C GLU A 155 -4.12 17.28 -5.70
N SER A 156 -3.34 16.93 -4.67
CA SER A 156 -2.32 15.88 -4.73
C SER A 156 -2.90 14.45 -4.79
N LEU A 157 -4.23 14.29 -4.70
CA LEU A 157 -4.97 13.03 -4.86
C LEU A 157 -6.05 13.14 -5.96
N SER A 158 -5.76 13.92 -7.01
CA SER A 158 -6.69 14.24 -8.10
C SER A 158 -6.86 13.10 -9.13
N PHE A 159 -7.48 11.99 -8.72
CA PHE A 159 -7.92 10.94 -9.65
C PHE A 159 -9.39 10.60 -9.43
N LYS A 160 -10.21 10.67 -10.49
CA LYS A 160 -11.62 10.22 -10.38
C LYS A 160 -11.74 8.72 -10.23
N LYS A 161 -10.98 7.98 -11.05
CA LYS A 161 -10.94 6.52 -11.09
C LYS A 161 -9.52 6.08 -11.42
N THR A 162 -9.09 5.00 -10.80
CA THR A 162 -7.81 4.35 -11.08
C THR A 162 -8.03 2.84 -11.12
N TRP A 163 -7.17 2.16 -11.87
CA TRP A 163 -7.15 0.71 -11.94
C TRP A 163 -5.71 0.23 -12.12
N ASN A 164 -5.45 -0.99 -11.69
CA ASN A 164 -4.16 -1.62 -11.84
C ASN A 164 -4.32 -3.12 -12.07
N VAL A 165 -3.37 -3.69 -12.81
CA VAL A 165 -3.21 -5.13 -12.98
C VAL A 165 -1.74 -5.45 -12.72
N GLY A 166 -1.48 -6.55 -12.04
CA GLY A 166 -0.12 -6.98 -11.71
C GLY A 166 0.02 -8.49 -11.86
N LEU A 167 1.20 -8.92 -12.31
CA LEU A 167 1.64 -10.30 -12.35
C LEU A 167 2.86 -10.44 -11.44
N LEU A 168 2.83 -11.38 -10.51
CA LEU A 168 3.92 -11.63 -9.57
C LEU A 168 4.30 -13.11 -9.61
N GLY A 169 5.55 -13.41 -9.94
CA GLY A 169 6.10 -14.76 -9.79
C GLY A 169 6.51 -15.00 -8.34
N GLN A 170 6.22 -16.21 -7.84
CA GLN A 170 6.73 -16.72 -6.57
C GLN A 170 7.86 -17.71 -6.89
N TRP A 171 8.97 -17.61 -6.15
CA TRP A 171 10.16 -18.46 -6.29
C TRP A 171 10.58 -19.01 -4.93
#